data_AF-A0ABD1K1S5-F1
#
_entry.id   AF-A0ABD1K1S5-F1
#
_cell.length_a   1.000
_cell.length_b   1.000
_cell.length_c   1.000
_cell.angle_alpha   90.00
_cell.angle_beta   90.00
_cell.angle_gamma   90.00
#
_symmetry.space_group_name_H-M   'P 1'
#
loop_
_entity.id
_entity.type
_entity.pdbx_description
1 polymer ?
#
loop_
_entity_poly.entity_id
_entity_poly.type
_entity_poly.pdbx_seq_one_letter_code
_entity_poly.pdbx_strand_id
1 'polypeptide(L)'
;MLRSHWRQGHPLLVPASGIERQPAPKSCPEFKLQSPFGDISNRSLSPWRYRVDRDESRIPEEIGVAECLCSGCIIDGEEDTAYNSVPVLQTMMFVFKEKCEEEGKYTIRKEMKRIPVACTCVTPT
;
A
#
# COMPACT_ATOMS: atom_id res chain seq x y z
N MET A 1 -29.60 -0.24 -15.99
CA MET A 1 -29.14 0.91 -15.18
C MET A 1 -28.62 0.38 -13.84
N LEU A 2 -27.31 0.15 -13.71
CA LEU A 2 -26.65 -0.12 -12.42
C LEU A 2 -25.19 0.37 -12.54
N ARG A 3 -25.04 1.69 -12.67
CA ARG A 3 -23.76 2.40 -12.72
C ARG A 3 -23.89 3.63 -11.85
N SER A 4 -23.68 3.53 -10.55
CA SER A 4 -23.53 4.76 -9.74
C SER A 4 -22.97 4.61 -8.33
N HIS A 5 -23.06 3.45 -7.67
CA HIS A 5 -22.74 3.43 -6.22
C HIS A 5 -21.28 3.17 -5.83
N TRP A 6 -20.38 2.88 -6.78
CA TRP A 6 -18.95 2.63 -6.47
C TRP A 6 -18.03 3.83 -6.77
N ARG A 7 -18.60 5.04 -6.88
CA ARG A 7 -17.82 6.30 -7.00
C ARG A 7 -17.38 6.87 -5.66
N GLN A 8 -17.92 6.37 -4.56
CA GLN A 8 -17.44 6.71 -3.23
C GLN A 8 -16.41 5.64 -2.86
N GLY A 9 -15.15 5.94 -3.15
CA GLY A 9 -14.04 5.11 -2.68
C GLY A 9 -14.20 4.88 -1.19
N HIS A 10 -14.05 3.62 -0.75
CA HIS A 10 -13.84 3.39 0.67
C HIS A 10 -12.60 4.21 1.07
N PRO A 11 -12.66 4.99 2.17
CA PRO A 11 -11.58 5.90 2.58
C PRO A 11 -10.25 5.19 2.90
N LEU A 12 -10.22 3.88 2.79
CA LEU A 12 -9.13 2.97 3.16
C LEU A 12 -8.43 2.36 1.94
N LEU A 13 -9.04 2.42 0.77
CA LEU A 13 -8.38 2.01 -0.47
C LEU A 13 -7.58 3.20 -0.97
N VAL A 14 -6.25 3.11 -0.88
CA VAL A 14 -5.38 4.02 -1.61
C VAL A 14 -5.64 3.75 -3.10
N PRO A 15 -6.32 4.65 -3.83
CA PRO A 15 -6.61 4.41 -5.22
C PRO A 15 -5.29 4.42 -5.98
N ALA A 16 -5.04 3.41 -6.82
CA ALA A 16 -3.83 3.32 -7.64
C ALA A 16 -3.63 4.56 -8.53
N SER A 17 -4.71 5.28 -8.83
CA SER A 17 -4.72 6.54 -9.58
C SER A 17 -3.93 7.69 -8.94
N GLY A 18 -3.50 7.57 -7.68
CA GLY A 18 -2.61 8.52 -7.01
C GLY A 18 -1.19 7.98 -6.74
N ILE A 19 -0.89 6.75 -7.14
CA ILE A 19 0.42 6.12 -6.93
C ILE A 19 1.24 6.34 -8.20
N GLU A 20 2.09 7.37 -8.19
CA GLU A 20 3.11 7.51 -9.22
C GLU A 20 3.99 6.26 -9.21
N ARG A 21 4.18 5.63 -10.38
CA ARG A 21 5.02 4.43 -10.52
C ARG A 21 6.45 4.80 -10.16
N GLN A 22 6.81 4.65 -8.89
CA GLN A 22 8.13 5.03 -8.42
C GLN A 22 9.19 4.10 -9.05
N PRO A 23 10.33 4.67 -9.51
CA PRO A 23 11.43 3.88 -10.03
C PRO A 23 12.02 2.96 -8.94
N ALA A 24 12.92 2.07 -9.37
CA ALA A 24 13.62 1.03 -8.60
C ALA A 24 13.96 1.41 -7.15
N PRO A 25 14.00 0.43 -6.22
CA PRO A 25 14.09 0.67 -4.79
C PRO A 25 15.24 1.61 -4.42
N LYS A 26 14.91 2.80 -3.88
CA LYS A 26 15.88 3.54 -3.09
C LYS A 26 16.07 2.77 -1.79
N SER A 27 17.28 2.30 -1.56
CA SER A 27 17.65 1.71 -0.28
C SER A 27 17.65 2.79 0.81
N CYS A 28 17.51 2.43 2.08
CA CYS A 28 17.50 3.40 3.18
C CYS A 28 18.71 4.37 3.18
N PRO A 29 19.95 3.95 2.88
CA PRO A 29 21.11 4.85 2.79
C PRO A 29 20.97 5.97 1.75
N GLU A 30 20.10 5.80 0.75
CA GLU A 30 19.85 6.78 -0.31
C GLU A 30 18.61 7.63 -0.03
N PHE A 31 17.88 7.31 1.04
CA PHE A 31 16.69 8.06 1.45
C PHE A 31 17.11 9.35 2.16
N LYS A 32 17.24 10.42 1.39
CA LYS A 32 17.28 11.77 1.95
C LYS A 32 15.86 12.18 2.31
N LEU A 33 15.65 12.58 3.57
CA LEU A 33 14.42 13.25 4.02
C LEU A 33 14.04 14.31 2.99
N GLN A 34 12.96 14.05 2.27
CA GLN A 34 12.54 14.92 1.18
C GLN A 34 11.83 16.14 1.75
N SER A 35 11.73 17.17 0.91
CA SER A 35 11.07 18.45 1.16
C SER A 35 9.88 18.37 2.14
N PRO A 36 9.68 19.36 3.03
CA PRO A 36 8.53 19.41 3.93
C PRO A 36 7.18 19.47 3.20
N PHE A 37 7.18 19.62 1.87
CA PHE A 37 5.99 19.57 1.02
C PHE A 37 5.78 18.20 0.33
N GLY A 38 6.57 17.17 0.69
CA GLY A 38 6.41 15.81 0.18
C GLY A 38 5.24 15.03 0.80
N ASP A 39 4.88 13.91 0.17
CA ASP A 39 3.87 12.96 0.68
C ASP A 39 4.23 12.46 2.09
N ILE A 40 3.22 12.08 2.89
CA ILE A 40 3.41 11.57 4.26
C ILE A 40 4.39 10.38 4.30
N SER A 41 4.36 9.52 3.29
CA SER A 41 5.26 8.38 3.13
C SER A 41 6.74 8.77 3.07
N ASN A 42 7.05 9.94 2.48
CA ASN A 42 8.41 10.46 2.37
C ASN A 42 8.85 11.31 3.57
N ARG A 43 7.92 11.69 4.45
CA ARG A 43 8.18 12.52 5.63
C ARG A 43 8.10 11.75 6.95
N SER A 44 7.73 10.48 6.89
CA SER A 44 7.69 9.58 8.04
C SER A 44 9.11 9.24 8.53
N LEU A 45 9.27 9.05 9.84
CA LEU A 45 10.49 8.48 10.42
C LEU A 45 10.70 7.02 9.98
N SER A 46 9.64 6.34 9.57
CA SER A 46 9.68 5.01 8.97
C SER A 46 9.13 5.11 7.55
N PRO A 47 9.92 5.61 6.59
CA PRO A 47 9.42 5.93 5.26
C PRO A 47 9.03 4.67 4.48
N TRP A 48 8.06 4.81 3.58
CA TRP A 48 7.60 3.73 2.72
C TRP A 48 7.39 4.21 1.29
N ARG A 49 7.30 3.26 0.37
CA ARG A 49 6.73 3.48 -0.96
C ARG A 49 5.48 2.64 -1.13
N TYR A 50 4.68 2.97 -2.14
CA TYR A 50 3.61 2.07 -2.58
C TYR A 50 4.05 1.28 -3.81
N ARG A 51 4.00 -0.04 -3.72
CA ARG A 51 3.99 -0.92 -4.89
C ARG A 51 2.53 -1.11 -5.33
N VAL A 52 2.27 -0.97 -6.63
CA VAL A 52 0.96 -1.31 -7.18
C VAL A 52 0.84 -2.83 -7.26
N ASP A 53 -0.17 -3.37 -6.58
CA ASP A 53 -0.55 -4.76 -6.63
C ASP A 53 -1.79 -4.90 -7.52
N ARG A 54 -1.63 -5.56 -8.67
CA ARG A 54 -2.66 -5.69 -9.71
C ARG A 54 -3.11 -7.14 -9.84
N ASP A 55 -4.41 -7.36 -9.77
CA ASP A 55 -5.06 -8.66 -9.97
C ASP A 55 -6.36 -8.45 -10.75
N GLU A 56 -6.38 -8.87 -12.02
CA GLU A 56 -7.51 -8.73 -12.95
C GLU A 56 -8.77 -9.49 -12.50
N SER A 57 -8.61 -10.49 -11.65
CA SER A 57 -9.73 -11.22 -11.08
C SER A 57 -10.36 -10.50 -9.89
N ARG A 58 -9.70 -9.46 -9.33
CA ARG A 58 -10.08 -8.81 -8.08
C ARG A 58 -10.77 -7.46 -8.30
N ILE A 59 -11.64 -7.10 -7.35
CA ILE A 59 -12.15 -5.74 -7.17
C ILE A 59 -11.74 -5.22 -5.79
N PRO A 60 -11.09 -4.04 -5.72
CA PRO A 60 -10.50 -3.32 -6.85
C PRO A 60 -9.32 -4.10 -7.45
N GLU A 61 -9.13 -3.91 -8.76
CA GLU A 61 -8.10 -4.60 -9.55
C GLU A 61 -6.70 -4.20 -9.08
N GLU A 62 -6.47 -2.90 -8.95
CA GLU A 62 -5.22 -2.33 -8.46
C GLU A 62 -5.37 -1.76 -7.05
N ILE A 63 -4.40 -2.04 -6.19
CA ILE A 63 -4.24 -1.42 -4.87
C ILE A 63 -2.81 -0.98 -4.64
N GLY A 64 -2.62 0.01 -3.76
CA GLY A 64 -1.31 0.32 -3.19
C GLY A 64 -0.97 -0.59 -2.02
N VAL A 65 0.22 -1.18 -2.05
CA VAL A 65 0.80 -1.94 -0.94
C VAL A 65 2.02 -1.18 -0.44
N ALA A 66 2.02 -0.79 0.83
CA ALA A 66 3.16 -0.11 1.44
C ALA A 66 4.35 -1.06 1.65
N GLU A 67 5.53 -0.63 1.24
CA GLU A 67 6.81 -1.31 1.46
C GLU A 67 7.73 -0.35 2.21
N CYS A 68 8.15 -0.74 3.42
CA CYS A 68 9.08 0.08 4.20
C CYS A 68 10.42 0.17 3.46
N LEU A 69 10.97 1.38 3.37
CA LEU A 69 12.25 1.62 2.70
C LEU A 69 13.45 1.31 3.61
N CYS A 70 13.24 1.40 4.93
CA CYS A 70 14.26 1.25 5.96
C CYS A 70 13.96 0.06 6.86
N SER A 71 15.01 -0.45 7.50
CA SER A 71 14.91 -1.48 8.54
C SER A 71 14.77 -0.83 9.91
N GLY A 72 15.57 0.20 10.17
CA GLY A 72 15.48 1.09 11.32
C GLY A 72 14.55 2.27 11.07
N CYS A 73 14.65 3.31 11.91
CA CYS A 73 13.91 4.55 11.74
C CYS A 73 14.85 5.71 11.47
N ILE A 74 14.41 6.72 10.74
CA ILE A 74 15.14 7.95 10.51
C ILE A 74 15.07 8.82 11.77
N ILE A 75 16.19 9.02 12.45
CA ILE A 75 16.34 9.89 13.61
C ILE A 75 17.49 10.85 13.33
N ASP A 76 17.26 12.14 13.53
CA ASP A 76 18.23 13.20 13.22
C ASP A 76 18.81 13.17 11.79
N GLY A 77 18.05 12.59 10.85
CA GLY A 77 18.40 12.53 9.43
C GLY A 77 19.11 11.24 8.99
N GLU A 78 19.44 10.35 9.92
CA GLU A 78 20.15 9.09 9.66
C GLU A 78 19.30 7.88 10.09
N GLU A 79 19.55 6.70 9.51
CA GLU A 79 18.90 5.46 9.95
C GLU A 79 19.45 5.01 11.30
N ASP A 80 18.59 4.97 12.31
CA ASP A 80 18.85 4.38 13.62
C ASP A 80 18.22 2.98 13.71
N THR A 81 19.08 1.97 13.74
CA THR A 81 18.70 0.55 13.85
C THR A 81 18.43 0.09 15.29
N ALA A 82 18.48 0.98 16.27
CA ALA A 82 17.97 0.72 17.61
C ALA A 82 16.43 0.74 17.66
N TYR A 83 15.78 1.13 16.56
CA TYR A 83 14.33 1.06 16.33
C TYR A 83 14.03 0.20 15.11
N ASN A 84 12.76 -0.09 14.87
CA ASN A 84 12.32 -0.86 13.70
C ASN A 84 11.24 -0.12 12.91
N SER A 85 11.40 -0.07 11.59
CA SER A 85 10.33 0.25 10.66
C SER A 85 9.49 -1.01 10.39
N VAL A 86 8.21 -0.98 10.79
CA VAL A 86 7.30 -2.12 10.62
C VAL A 86 6.04 -1.71 9.84
N PRO A 87 5.46 -2.60 9.02
CA PRO A 87 4.27 -2.28 8.26
C PRO A 87 3.05 -2.15 9.17
N VAL A 88 2.24 -1.12 8.93
CA VAL A 88 0.90 -0.97 9.51
C VAL A 88 -0.08 -1.70 8.62
N LEU A 89 -0.76 -2.71 9.17
CA LEU A 89 -1.66 -3.58 8.43
C LEU A 89 -3.13 -3.17 8.60
N GLN A 90 -3.85 -3.10 7.50
CA GLN A 90 -5.28 -2.88 7.47
C GLN A 90 -6.02 -4.10 6.89
N THR A 91 -7.11 -4.51 7.55
CA THR A 91 -7.98 -5.56 7.02
C THR A 91 -8.94 -4.95 6.00
N MET A 92 -8.97 -5.50 4.78
CA MET A 92 -9.76 -5.00 3.66
C MET A 92 -10.54 -6.14 3.01
N MET A 93 -11.76 -5.85 2.54
CA MET A 93 -12.57 -6.80 1.78
C MET A 93 -12.27 -6.67 0.29
N PHE A 94 -12.02 -7.82 -0.34
CA PHE A 94 -11.84 -7.95 -1.78
C PHE A 94 -12.92 -8.86 -2.36
N VAL A 95 -13.36 -8.55 -3.57
CA VAL A 95 -14.26 -9.41 -4.35
C VAL A 95 -13.46 -10.00 -5.49
N PHE A 96 -13.44 -11.32 -5.63
CA PHE A 96 -12.80 -11.98 -6.76
C PHE A 96 -13.83 -12.61 -7.69
N LYS A 97 -13.54 -12.55 -8.99
CA LYS A 97 -14.34 -13.04 -10.09
C LYS A 97 -13.60 -14.15 -10.80
N GLU A 98 -14.17 -15.33 -10.82
CA GLU A 98 -13.64 -16.48 -11.54
C GLU A 98 -14.60 -16.81 -12.69
N LYS A 99 -14.06 -16.98 -13.90
CA LYS A 99 -14.89 -17.31 -15.07
C LYS A 99 -15.49 -18.71 -14.88
N CYS A 100 -16.78 -18.85 -15.17
CA CYS A 100 -17.42 -20.16 -15.25
C CYS A 100 -17.12 -20.82 -16.61
N GLU A 101 -17.42 -22.13 -16.73
CA GLU A 101 -17.40 -22.84 -18.01
C GLU A 101 -18.41 -22.25 -19.00
N GLU A 102 -19.55 -21.78 -18.52
CA GLU A 102 -20.56 -21.11 -19.33
C GLU A 102 -20.14 -19.65 -19.64
N GLU A 103 -20.17 -19.28 -20.92
CA GLU A 103 -19.76 -17.95 -21.37
C GLU A 103 -20.57 -16.83 -20.70
N GLY A 104 -19.86 -15.77 -20.30
CA GLY A 104 -20.46 -14.58 -19.71
C GLY A 104 -20.87 -14.71 -18.23
N LYS A 105 -20.67 -15.88 -17.61
CA LYS A 105 -20.93 -16.10 -16.18
C LYS A 105 -19.65 -16.09 -15.35
N TYR A 106 -19.80 -15.63 -14.10
CA TYR A 106 -18.71 -15.55 -13.13
C TYR A 106 -19.15 -16.07 -11.76
N THR A 107 -18.28 -16.85 -11.13
CA THR A 107 -18.35 -17.16 -9.70
C THR A 107 -17.72 -16.01 -8.91
N ILE A 108 -18.39 -15.58 -7.84
CA ILE A 108 -17.94 -14.47 -7.00
C ILE A 108 -17.56 -15.01 -5.62
N ARG A 109 -16.32 -14.75 -5.19
CA ARG A 109 -15.88 -14.96 -3.79
C ARG A 109 -15.54 -13.64 -3.13
N LYS A 110 -15.77 -13.55 -1.82
CA LYS A 110 -15.37 -12.40 -0.98
C LYS A 110 -14.30 -12.85 0.00
N GLU A 111 -13.22 -12.08 0.12
CA GLU A 111 -12.14 -12.39 1.05
C GLU A 111 -11.70 -11.16 1.83
N MET A 112 -11.39 -11.36 3.11
CA MET A 112 -10.76 -10.36 3.95
C MET A 112 -9.24 -10.59 3.94
N LYS A 113 -8.45 -9.59 3.55
CA LYS A 113 -6.98 -9.67 3.53
C LYS A 113 -6.36 -8.54 4.34
N ARG A 114 -5.23 -8.80 4.98
CA ARG A 114 -4.42 -7.79 5.69
C ARG A 114 -3.43 -7.17 4.71
N ILE A 115 -3.55 -5.88 4.45
CA ILE A 115 -2.75 -5.14 3.48
C ILE A 115 -1.88 -4.11 4.22
N PRO A 116 -0.57 -4.06 3.97
CA PRO A 116 0.27 -2.95 4.40
C PRO A 116 -0.19 -1.63 3.79
N VAL A 117 -0.58 -0.68 4.62
CA VAL A 117 -1.06 0.65 4.17
C VAL A 117 -0.08 1.78 4.49
N ALA A 118 0.85 1.55 5.42
CA ALA A 118 1.92 2.47 5.81
C ALA A 118 3.04 1.70 6.52
N CYS A 119 4.08 2.41 6.95
CA CYS A 119 5.05 1.92 7.92
C CYS A 119 5.09 2.83 9.16
N THR A 120 5.36 2.25 10.32
CA THR A 120 5.53 2.98 11.59
C THR A 120 6.85 2.60 12.25
N CYS A 121 7.38 3.53 13.05
CA CYS A 121 8.55 3.31 13.87
C CYS A 121 8.16 2.72 15.23
N VAL A 122 8.84 1.67 15.67
CA VAL A 122 8.62 1.02 16.98
C VAL A 122 9.94 0.74 17.69
N THR A 123 9.90 0.64 19.02
CA THR A 123 11.01 0.08 19.80
C THR A 123 11.11 -1.43 19.59
N PRO A 124 12.31 -2.04 19.58
CA PRO A 124 12.47 -3.49 19.53
C PRO A 124 11.84 -4.17 20.75
N THR A 125 11.39 -5.42 20.57
CA THR A 125 10.93 -6.33 21.64
C THR A 125 12.08 -7.03 22.34
#